data_AF-N9TQQ4-F1
#
_entry.id   AF-N9TQQ4-F1
#
_cell.length_a   1.000
_cell.length_b   1.000
_cell.length_c   1.000
_cell.angle_alpha   90.00
_cell.angle_beta   90.00
_cell.angle_gamma   90.00
#
_symmetry.space_group_name_H-M   'P 1'
#
loop_
_entity.id
_entity.type
_entity.pdbx_description
1 polymer ?
#
loop_
_entity_poly.entity_id
_entity_poly.type
_entity_poly.pdbx_seq_one_letter_code
_entity_poly.pdbx_strand_id
1 'polypeptide(L)'
;MRRTNQKATRGNLLLKMANELQLNNEKLTTHPIEIIPCKSIKKEQLQMCFELVKENMFSLDSVSSLGWNDHDKMEEMKQGNGFYILFKEGFVCIRFELFGNGIQCYLWEIQIKKEYRRQGIGKEMMNVIEIISKKAHCSEISLLVLKSNVEGKAFYDKLHFEVKKQDSKDQDYWIMRKKLN
;
A
#
# COMPACT_ATOMS: atom_id res chain seq x y z
N MET A 1 -37.87 -18.39 7.40
CA MET A 1 -36.44 -18.73 7.63
C MET A 1 -35.59 -17.70 6.89
N ARG A 2 -34.95 -16.75 7.60
CA ARG A 2 -34.14 -15.70 6.97
C ARG A 2 -32.93 -16.35 6.30
N ARG A 3 -32.80 -16.26 4.97
CA ARG A 3 -31.56 -16.58 4.26
C ARG A 3 -30.51 -15.57 4.71
N THR A 4 -29.71 -15.94 5.69
CA THR A 4 -28.51 -15.18 6.05
C THR A 4 -27.59 -15.14 4.83
N ASN A 5 -27.19 -13.93 4.46
CA ASN A 5 -26.51 -13.62 3.22
C ASN A 5 -25.06 -14.15 3.28
N GLN A 6 -24.85 -15.46 3.05
CA GLN A 6 -23.55 -16.17 3.14
C GLN A 6 -22.41 -15.48 2.35
N LYS A 7 -22.74 -14.71 1.30
CA LYS A 7 -21.77 -14.01 0.44
C LYS A 7 -21.13 -12.79 1.11
N ALA A 8 -21.90 -12.03 1.91
CA ALA A 8 -21.36 -10.94 2.71
C ALA A 8 -20.42 -11.45 3.83
N THR A 9 -20.52 -12.73 4.19
CA THR A 9 -19.75 -13.34 5.28
C THR A 9 -18.32 -13.70 4.86
N ARG A 10 -18.09 -14.17 3.63
CA ARG A 10 -16.75 -14.61 3.17
C ARG A 10 -15.76 -13.46 3.05
N GLY A 11 -16.11 -12.37 2.36
CA GLY A 11 -15.21 -11.22 2.21
C GLY A 11 -14.85 -10.59 3.55
N ASN A 12 -15.83 -10.42 4.45
CA ASN A 12 -15.59 -9.91 5.80
C ASN A 12 -14.73 -10.87 6.65
N LEU A 13 -14.90 -12.18 6.51
CA LEU A 13 -14.04 -13.16 7.17
C LEU A 13 -12.60 -13.08 6.65
N LEU A 14 -12.41 -13.03 5.33
CA LEU A 14 -11.09 -12.86 4.72
C LEU A 14 -10.43 -11.56 5.16
N LEU A 15 -11.19 -10.46 5.19
CA LEU A 15 -10.71 -9.17 5.66
C LEU A 15 -10.26 -9.24 7.13
N LYS A 16 -11.05 -9.88 7.99
CA LYS A 16 -10.66 -10.10 9.39
C LYS A 16 -9.37 -10.90 9.49
N MET A 17 -9.29 -12.04 8.81
CA MET A 17 -8.11 -12.92 8.80
C MET A 17 -6.87 -12.21 8.28
N ALA A 18 -6.99 -11.41 7.22
CA ALA A 18 -5.88 -10.66 6.64
C ALA A 18 -5.31 -9.61 7.60
N ASN A 19 -6.18 -8.90 8.34
CA ASN A 19 -5.76 -7.91 9.34
C ASN A 19 -5.19 -8.52 10.62
N GLU A 20 -5.46 -9.81 10.87
CA GLU A 20 -4.94 -10.58 12.01
C GLU A 20 -3.77 -11.50 11.62
N LEU A 21 -3.24 -11.36 10.39
CA LEU A 21 -2.19 -12.21 9.85
C LEU A 21 -0.90 -12.10 10.68
N GLN A 22 -0.38 -13.25 11.11
CA GLN A 22 0.88 -13.32 11.86
C GLN A 22 2.04 -13.57 10.88
N LEU A 23 3.03 -12.69 10.87
CA LEU A 23 4.14 -12.68 9.89
C LEU A 23 5.53 -12.88 10.53
N ASN A 24 5.57 -13.25 11.81
CA ASN A 24 6.72 -13.02 12.70
C ASN A 24 7.90 -13.99 12.50
N ASN A 25 7.74 -15.07 11.71
CA ASN A 25 8.73 -16.16 11.58
C ASN A 25 9.12 -16.48 10.14
N GLU A 26 8.83 -15.59 9.19
CA GLU A 26 9.04 -15.86 7.78
C GLU A 26 10.14 -14.98 7.18
N LYS A 27 11.07 -15.62 6.46
CA LYS A 27 12.07 -14.90 5.69
C LYS A 27 11.44 -14.37 4.40
N LEU A 28 10.82 -13.19 4.49
CA LEU A 28 10.18 -12.51 3.34
C LEU A 28 11.19 -11.81 2.43
N THR A 29 12.35 -11.45 2.97
CA THR A 29 13.43 -10.74 2.27
C THR A 29 14.76 -11.02 2.98
N THR A 30 15.87 -10.70 2.32
CA THR A 30 17.20 -10.67 2.94
C THR A 30 17.44 -9.41 3.77
N HIS A 31 16.64 -8.36 3.59
CA HIS A 31 16.75 -7.12 4.37
C HIS A 31 16.10 -7.29 5.75
N PRO A 32 16.68 -6.74 6.82
CA PRO A 32 15.98 -6.64 8.10
C PRO A 32 14.73 -5.77 7.93
N ILE A 33 13.59 -6.31 8.36
CA ILE A 33 12.30 -5.61 8.31
C ILE A 33 11.55 -5.74 9.63
N GLU A 34 10.74 -4.73 9.95
CA GLU A 34 9.75 -4.77 11.03
C GLU A 34 8.36 -4.66 10.41
N ILE A 35 7.47 -5.61 10.71
CA ILE A 35 6.09 -5.61 10.21
C ILE A 35 5.16 -5.31 11.38
N ILE A 36 4.42 -4.22 11.27
CA ILE A 36 3.64 -3.66 12.37
C ILE A 36 2.20 -3.47 11.90
N PRO A 37 1.20 -4.02 12.59
CA PRO A 37 -0.20 -3.68 12.31
C PRO A 37 -0.41 -2.17 12.36
N CYS A 38 -1.19 -1.59 11.44
CA CYS A 38 -1.44 -0.13 11.43
C CYS A 38 -1.94 0.40 12.78
N LYS A 39 -2.73 -0.40 13.51
CA LYS A 39 -3.24 -0.04 14.85
C LYS A 39 -2.20 -0.08 15.96
N SER A 40 -1.03 -0.65 15.69
CA SER A 40 0.03 -0.87 16.67
C SER A 40 1.29 -0.08 16.37
N ILE A 41 1.31 0.72 15.30
CA ILE A 41 2.44 1.59 14.99
C ILE A 41 2.61 2.64 16.09
N LYS A 42 3.84 2.80 16.57
CA LYS A 42 4.16 3.81 17.59
C LYS A 42 4.19 5.20 16.97
N LYS A 43 3.94 6.22 17.78
CA LYS A 43 3.93 7.61 17.35
C LYS A 43 5.25 8.01 16.67
N GLU A 44 6.38 7.57 17.21
CA GLU A 44 7.72 7.90 16.70
C GLU A 44 7.98 7.24 15.33
N GLN A 45 7.59 5.97 15.17
CA GLN A 45 7.68 5.25 13.90
C GLN A 45 6.80 5.90 12.83
N LEU A 46 5.57 6.26 13.19
CA LEU A 46 4.66 6.94 12.28
C LEU A 46 5.18 8.32 11.87
N GLN A 47 5.74 9.09 12.81
CA GLN A 47 6.35 10.38 12.51
C GLN A 47 7.50 10.22 11.50
N MET A 48 8.38 9.23 11.69
CA MET A 48 9.46 8.95 10.73
C MET A 48 8.92 8.61 9.33
N CYS A 49 7.83 7.84 9.25
CA CYS A 49 7.18 7.53 7.99
C CYS A 49 6.60 8.80 7.34
N PHE A 50 5.92 9.63 8.11
CA PHE A 50 5.32 10.88 7.64
C PHE A 50 6.37 11.85 7.07
N GLU A 51 7.50 12.06 7.77
CA GLU A 51 8.57 12.93 7.28
C GLU A 51 9.11 12.45 5.93
N LEU A 52 9.25 11.13 5.74
CA LEU A 52 9.70 10.57 4.48
C LEU A 52 8.66 10.72 3.36
N VAL A 53 7.36 10.57 3.66
CA VAL A 53 6.29 10.86 2.70
C VAL A 53 6.35 12.33 2.31
N LYS A 54 6.46 13.24 3.28
CA LYS A 54 6.54 14.68 3.04
C LYS A 54 7.74 15.03 2.17
N GLU A 55 8.92 14.49 2.47
CA GLU A 55 10.12 14.72 1.68
C GLU A 55 9.96 14.29 0.21
N ASN A 56 9.21 13.21 -0.04
CA ASN A 56 9.10 12.60 -1.36
C ASN A 56 7.89 13.10 -2.17
N MET A 57 6.80 13.44 -1.49
CA MET A 57 5.49 13.64 -2.10
C MET A 57 4.99 15.09 -1.99
N PHE A 58 5.49 15.91 -1.04
CA PHE A 58 4.98 17.26 -0.82
C PHE A 58 4.86 18.08 -2.11
N SER A 59 5.92 18.14 -2.93
CA SER A 59 5.92 18.91 -4.17
C SER A 59 4.99 18.35 -5.24
N LEU A 60 4.75 17.04 -5.26
CA LEU A 60 3.87 16.39 -6.22
C LEU A 60 2.40 16.58 -5.82
N ASP A 61 2.10 16.33 -4.56
CA ASP A 61 0.74 16.36 -4.02
C ASP A 61 0.21 17.80 -3.95
N SER A 62 1.05 18.77 -3.55
CA SER A 62 0.65 20.19 -3.39
C SER A 62 0.13 20.84 -4.67
N VAL A 63 0.56 20.37 -5.84
CA VAL A 63 0.13 20.91 -7.15
C VAL A 63 -0.88 20.00 -7.87
N SER A 64 -1.30 18.92 -7.20
CA SER A 64 -2.25 17.93 -7.72
C SER A 64 -3.66 18.15 -7.15
N SER A 65 -4.63 17.40 -7.66
CA SER A 65 -5.98 17.34 -7.11
C SER A 65 -6.06 16.74 -5.70
N LEU A 66 -5.02 16.04 -5.23
CA LEU A 66 -4.95 15.50 -3.87
C LEU A 66 -4.64 16.58 -2.84
N GLY A 67 -3.90 17.62 -3.22
CA GLY A 67 -3.42 18.67 -2.33
C GLY A 67 -2.46 18.16 -1.24
N TRP A 68 -2.00 19.07 -0.37
CA TRP A 68 -1.21 18.69 0.80
C TRP A 68 -1.56 19.52 2.02
N ASN A 69 -1.80 18.84 3.14
CA ASN A 69 -1.86 19.43 4.47
C ASN A 69 -1.21 18.46 5.46
N ASP A 70 -0.25 18.94 6.26
CA ASP A 70 0.51 18.09 7.19
C ASP A 70 -0.39 17.36 8.19
N HIS A 71 -1.37 18.07 8.76
CA HIS A 71 -2.29 17.51 9.73
C HIS A 71 -3.16 16.44 9.07
N ASP A 72 -3.79 16.76 7.94
CA ASP A 72 -4.72 15.85 7.28
C ASP A 72 -3.99 14.60 6.75
N LYS A 73 -2.78 14.77 6.21
CA LYS A 73 -1.95 13.65 5.76
C LYS A 73 -1.49 12.76 6.92
N MET A 74 -1.13 13.36 8.06
CA MET A 74 -0.81 12.60 9.27
C MET A 74 -2.03 11.82 9.78
N GLU A 75 -3.22 12.44 9.82
CA GLU A 75 -4.46 11.76 10.22
C GLU A 75 -4.83 10.63 9.24
N GLU A 76 -4.67 10.86 7.94
CA GLU A 76 -4.83 9.84 6.91
C GLU A 76 -3.91 8.63 7.15
N MET A 77 -2.64 8.87 7.48
CA MET A 77 -1.65 7.81 7.75
C MET A 77 -1.93 7.06 9.06
N LYS A 78 -2.54 7.68 10.06
CA LYS A 78 -2.97 7.01 11.31
C LYS A 78 -4.11 6.02 11.07
N GLN A 79 -4.94 6.29 10.07
CA GLN A 79 -6.15 5.52 9.81
C GLN A 79 -5.85 4.24 9.02
N GLY A 80 -6.82 3.31 9.04
CA GLY A 80 -6.81 2.10 8.25
C GLY A 80 -6.48 0.82 9.03
N ASN A 81 -6.63 -0.30 8.33
CA ASN A 81 -6.27 -1.62 8.81
C ASN A 81 -5.31 -2.25 7.79
N GLY A 82 -4.33 -3.00 8.26
CA GLY A 82 -3.27 -3.58 7.44
C GLY A 82 -1.94 -3.45 8.16
N PHE A 83 -0.87 -3.20 7.41
CA PHE A 83 0.49 -3.25 7.93
C PHE A 83 1.35 -2.08 7.44
N TYR A 84 2.15 -1.55 8.36
CA TYR A 84 3.39 -0.86 8.04
C TYR A 84 4.52 -1.89 8.00
N ILE A 85 5.34 -1.83 6.94
CA ILE A 85 6.52 -2.67 6.76
C ILE A 85 7.72 -1.73 6.70
N LEU A 86 8.50 -1.69 7.79
CA LEU A 86 9.62 -0.78 7.94
C LEU A 86 10.91 -1.45 7.47
N PHE A 87 11.64 -0.76 6.61
CA PHE A 87 13.00 -1.08 6.18
C PHE A 87 13.95 0.00 6.71
N LYS A 88 15.26 -0.27 6.69
CA LYS A 88 16.25 0.79 6.98
C LYS A 88 16.20 1.91 5.94
N GLU A 89 15.95 1.54 4.68
CA GLU A 89 15.98 2.37 3.49
C GLU A 89 14.67 3.13 3.24
N GLY A 90 13.59 2.77 3.93
CA GLY A 90 12.25 3.31 3.67
C GLY A 90 11.15 2.49 4.33
N PHE A 91 9.92 2.61 3.83
CA PHE A 91 8.80 1.83 4.34
C PHE A 91 7.72 1.62 3.29
N VAL A 92 6.81 0.71 3.63
CA VAL A 92 5.57 0.47 2.90
C VAL A 92 4.40 0.53 3.89
N CYS A 93 3.26 1.09 3.47
CA CYS A 93 1.97 0.93 4.13
C CYS A 93 0.99 0.24 3.19
N ILE A 94 0.43 -0.89 3.61
CA ILE A 94 -0.61 -1.61 2.88
C ILE A 94 -1.89 -1.70 3.70
N ARG A 95 -3.02 -1.71 3.01
CA ARG A 95 -4.35 -1.89 3.59
C ARG A 95 -5.08 -3.03 2.89
N PHE A 96 -5.92 -3.75 3.62
CA PHE A 96 -6.81 -4.73 3.01
C PHE A 96 -8.22 -4.17 2.89
N GLU A 97 -8.84 -4.38 1.73
CA GLU A 97 -10.15 -3.83 1.42
C GLU A 97 -11.04 -4.88 0.79
N LEU A 98 -12.35 -4.78 1.02
CA LEU A 98 -13.33 -5.63 0.34
C LEU A 98 -13.31 -5.34 -1.16
N PHE A 99 -13.21 -6.38 -1.97
CA PHE A 99 -13.20 -6.28 -3.42
C PHE A 99 -14.03 -7.41 -4.04
N GLY A 100 -15.21 -7.05 -4.56
CA GLY A 100 -16.20 -8.01 -5.02
C GLY A 100 -16.62 -8.98 -3.92
N ASN A 101 -16.34 -10.27 -4.10
CA ASN A 101 -16.64 -11.34 -3.13
C ASN A 101 -15.43 -11.72 -2.25
N GLY A 102 -14.31 -11.01 -2.38
CA GLY A 102 -13.06 -11.28 -1.66
C GLY A 102 -12.43 -9.99 -1.15
N ILE A 103 -11.10 -9.96 -1.13
CA ILE A 103 -10.32 -8.79 -0.74
C ILE A 103 -9.22 -8.46 -1.76
N GLN A 104 -8.77 -7.21 -1.74
CA GLN A 104 -7.57 -6.73 -2.43
C GLN A 104 -6.58 -6.15 -1.40
N CYS A 105 -5.31 -6.09 -1.80
CA CYS A 105 -4.30 -5.30 -1.09
C CYS A 105 -4.21 -3.93 -1.75
N TYR A 106 -4.58 -2.88 -1.02
CA TYR A 106 -4.36 -1.51 -1.45
C TYR A 106 -3.00 -1.04 -0.93
N LEU A 107 -2.06 -0.78 -1.84
CA LEU A 107 -0.78 -0.15 -1.50
C LEU A 107 -1.02 1.33 -1.26
N TRP A 108 -0.99 1.71 0.02
CA TRP A 108 -1.25 3.08 0.47
C TRP A 108 -0.01 3.96 0.27
N GLU A 109 1.14 3.50 0.75
CA GLU A 109 2.42 4.21 0.63
C GLU A 109 3.55 3.24 0.31
N ILE A 110 4.47 3.67 -0.55
CA ILE A 110 5.81 3.06 -0.69
C ILE A 110 6.81 4.20 -0.84
N GLN A 111 7.71 4.29 0.14
CA GLN A 111 8.63 5.42 0.23
C GLN A 111 10.05 4.93 0.50
N ILE A 112 11.01 5.46 -0.25
CA ILE A 112 12.43 5.10 -0.17
C ILE A 112 13.24 6.39 -0.09
N LYS A 113 14.17 6.46 0.87
CA LYS A 113 15.09 7.60 0.99
C LYS A 113 15.92 7.73 -0.28
N LYS A 114 16.20 8.97 -0.69
CA LYS A 114 16.78 9.29 -2.01
C LYS A 114 18.08 8.53 -2.28
N GLU A 115 18.93 8.39 -1.28
CA GLU A 115 20.23 7.73 -1.32
C GLU A 115 20.17 6.20 -1.51
N TYR A 116 19.01 5.56 -1.33
CA TYR A 116 18.81 4.11 -1.56
C TYR A 116 17.99 3.79 -2.82
N ARG A 117 17.64 4.81 -3.62
CA ARG A 117 16.87 4.60 -4.86
C ARG A 117 17.72 3.99 -5.96
N ARG A 118 17.05 3.34 -6.92
CA ARG A 118 17.65 2.69 -8.10
C ARG A 118 18.65 1.56 -7.78
N GLN A 119 18.61 1.03 -6.56
CA GLN A 119 19.46 -0.08 -6.08
C GLN A 119 18.70 -1.41 -5.91
N GLY A 120 17.49 -1.51 -6.47
CA GLY A 120 16.65 -2.72 -6.37
C GLY A 120 15.75 -2.79 -5.13
N ILE A 121 15.95 -1.93 -4.12
CA ILE A 121 15.16 -1.92 -2.87
C ILE A 121 13.65 -1.82 -3.10
N GLY A 122 13.20 -0.95 -4.02
CA GLY A 122 11.77 -0.83 -4.30
C GLY A 122 11.16 -2.11 -4.89
N LYS A 123 11.92 -2.84 -5.72
CA LYS A 123 11.48 -4.15 -6.23
C LYS A 123 11.37 -5.15 -5.09
N GLU A 124 12.31 -5.13 -4.15
CA GLU A 124 12.29 -6.02 -2.99
C GLU A 124 11.10 -5.73 -2.05
N MET A 125 10.83 -4.45 -1.77
CA MET A 125 9.63 -4.03 -1.04
C MET A 125 8.35 -4.54 -1.71
N MET A 126 8.26 -4.45 -3.04
CA MET A 126 7.12 -4.96 -3.81
C MET A 126 7.00 -6.48 -3.77
N ASN A 127 8.13 -7.23 -3.77
CA ASN A 127 8.11 -8.68 -3.58
C ASN A 127 7.50 -9.06 -2.22
N VAL A 128 7.89 -8.34 -1.15
CA VAL A 128 7.33 -8.55 0.20
C VAL A 128 5.81 -8.29 0.21
N ILE A 129 5.35 -7.20 -0.42
CA ILE A 129 3.91 -6.91 -0.54
C ILE A 129 3.17 -8.03 -1.29
N GLU A 130 3.73 -8.54 -2.38
CA GLU A 130 3.12 -9.64 -3.15
C GLU A 130 2.99 -10.92 -2.31
N ILE A 131 4.01 -11.27 -1.52
CA ILE A 131 3.97 -12.44 -0.63
C ILE A 131 2.89 -12.26 0.44
N ILE A 132 2.86 -11.11 1.12
CA ILE A 132 1.87 -10.83 2.17
C ILE A 132 0.45 -10.83 1.58
N SER A 133 0.27 -10.22 0.40
CA SER A 133 -1.03 -10.15 -0.27
C SER A 133 -1.55 -11.53 -0.65
N LYS A 134 -0.69 -12.41 -1.17
CA LYS A 134 -1.06 -13.80 -1.48
C LYS A 134 -1.44 -14.58 -0.23
N LYS A 135 -0.70 -14.41 0.88
CA LYS A 135 -1.01 -15.03 2.18
C LYS A 135 -2.34 -14.54 2.75
N ALA A 136 -2.65 -13.27 2.56
CA ALA A 136 -3.94 -12.67 2.89
C ALA A 136 -5.08 -13.09 1.94
N HIS A 137 -4.82 -13.94 0.94
CA HIS A 137 -5.79 -14.32 -0.10
C HIS A 137 -6.36 -13.12 -0.87
N CYS A 138 -5.55 -12.08 -1.07
CA CYS A 138 -5.89 -10.97 -1.95
C CYS A 138 -5.89 -11.42 -3.40
N SER A 139 -6.88 -10.94 -4.16
CA SER A 139 -7.01 -11.22 -5.59
C SER A 139 -6.13 -10.31 -6.48
N GLU A 140 -5.82 -9.11 -5.99
CA GLU A 140 -4.95 -8.16 -6.66
C GLU A 140 -4.31 -7.19 -5.66
N ILE A 141 -3.26 -6.50 -6.12
CA ILE A 141 -2.70 -5.30 -5.51
C ILE A 141 -3.18 -4.10 -6.33
N SER A 142 -3.66 -3.04 -5.69
CA SER A 142 -4.00 -1.78 -6.36
C SER A 142 -3.31 -0.60 -5.69
N LEU A 143 -3.10 0.48 -6.45
CA LEU A 143 -2.51 1.72 -5.98
C LEU A 143 -2.97 2.91 -6.81
N LEU A 144 -2.74 4.11 -6.28
CA LEU A 144 -2.85 5.37 -7.00
C LEU A 144 -1.44 5.91 -7.29
N VAL A 145 -1.22 6.45 -8.48
CA VAL A 145 0.00 7.20 -8.82
C VAL A 145 -0.34 8.46 -9.60
N LEU A 146 0.12 9.61 -9.12
CA LEU A 146 -0.05 10.89 -9.82
C LEU A 146 0.56 10.83 -11.24
N LYS A 147 -0.09 11.47 -12.21
CA LYS A 147 0.43 11.61 -13.59
C LYS A 147 1.74 12.40 -13.61
N SER A 148 1.91 13.34 -12.68
CA SER A 148 3.15 14.09 -12.46
C SER A 148 4.28 13.22 -11.90
N ASN A 149 3.96 12.10 -11.22
CA ASN A 149 4.94 11.15 -10.70
C ASN A 149 5.36 10.14 -11.80
N VAL A 150 6.04 10.65 -12.82
CA VAL A 150 6.49 9.87 -13.99
C VAL A 150 7.43 8.74 -13.56
N GLU A 151 8.29 8.97 -12.57
CA GLU A 151 9.21 7.96 -12.06
C GLU A 151 8.50 6.80 -11.36
N GLY A 152 7.50 7.11 -10.53
CA GLY A 152 6.66 6.11 -9.86
C GLY A 152 5.84 5.30 -10.87
N LYS A 153 5.22 5.98 -11.84
CA LYS A 153 4.47 5.32 -12.92
C LYS A 153 5.35 4.34 -13.70
N ALA A 154 6.54 4.78 -14.13
CA ALA A 154 7.49 3.93 -14.84
C ALA A 154 8.00 2.76 -13.99
N PHE A 155 8.12 2.93 -12.68
CA PHE A 155 8.46 1.86 -11.75
C PHE A 155 7.35 0.79 -11.70
N TYR A 156 6.09 1.20 -11.55
CA TYR A 156 4.96 0.26 -11.51
C TYR A 156 4.73 -0.45 -12.86
N ASP A 157 4.93 0.24 -13.98
CA ASP A 157 4.88 -0.37 -15.32
C ASP A 157 5.90 -1.51 -15.46
N LYS A 158 7.13 -1.31 -14.99
CA LYS A 158 8.18 -2.35 -14.98
C LYS A 158 7.85 -3.55 -14.08
N LEU A 159 6.95 -3.37 -13.11
CA LEU A 159 6.45 -4.43 -12.25
C LEU A 159 5.16 -5.07 -12.77
N HIS A 160 4.75 -4.73 -13.99
CA HIS A 160 3.56 -5.23 -14.68
C HIS A 160 2.25 -4.82 -13.99
N PHE A 161 2.23 -3.63 -13.39
CA PHE A 161 0.96 -3.00 -13.03
C PHE A 161 0.31 -2.40 -14.27
N GLU A 162 -1.01 -2.52 -14.34
CA GLU A 162 -1.84 -2.03 -15.44
C GLU A 162 -2.77 -0.94 -14.92
N VAL A 163 -3.09 0.05 -15.76
CA VAL A 163 -4.07 1.09 -15.42
C VAL A 163 -5.47 0.45 -15.34
N LYS A 164 -6.16 0.58 -14.20
CA LYS A 164 -7.60 0.31 -14.09
C LYS A 164 -8.31 1.30 -15.01
N LYS A 165 -9.19 0.80 -15.88
CA LYS A 165 -9.93 1.51 -16.94
C LYS A 165 -10.06 3.02 -16.64
N GLN A 166 -9.54 3.86 -17.54
CA GLN A 166 -9.32 5.29 -17.33
C GLN A 166 -10.58 6.02 -16.82
N ASP A 167 -10.59 6.37 -15.54
CA ASP A 167 -11.65 7.19 -14.94
C ASP A 167 -11.47 8.64 -15.37
N SER A 168 -12.25 9.05 -16.38
CA SER A 168 -12.34 10.42 -16.94
C SER A 168 -11.03 11.02 -17.48
N LYS A 169 -11.13 11.92 -18.47
CA LYS A 169 -9.95 12.63 -18.99
C LYS A 169 -9.38 13.66 -18.01
N ASP A 170 -10.15 14.03 -17.00
CA ASP A 170 -9.90 15.20 -16.14
C ASP A 170 -9.16 14.88 -14.84
N GLN A 171 -8.96 13.59 -14.50
CA GLN A 171 -8.15 13.21 -13.35
C GLN A 171 -6.66 13.38 -13.63
N ASP A 172 -5.88 13.78 -12.62
CA ASP A 172 -4.43 13.96 -12.69
C ASP A 172 -3.64 12.80 -12.07
N TYR A 173 -4.28 11.64 -11.88
CA TYR A 173 -3.65 10.41 -11.42
C TYR A 173 -4.10 9.20 -12.24
N TRP A 174 -3.41 8.07 -12.01
CA TRP A 174 -3.77 6.74 -12.48
C TRP A 174 -4.09 5.87 -11.28
N ILE A 175 -5.18 5.11 -11.37
CA ILE A 175 -5.35 3.93 -10.51
C ILE A 175 -4.74 2.76 -11.27
N MET A 176 -3.77 2.09 -10.65
CA MET A 176 -3.08 0.94 -11.23
C MET A 176 -3.34 -0.32 -10.42
N ARG A 177 -3.19 -1.48 -11.05
CA ARG A 177 -3.35 -2.77 -10.40
C ARG A 177 -2.45 -3.86 -10.95
N LYS A 178 -2.21 -4.88 -10.14
CA LYS A 178 -1.57 -6.14 -10.54
C LYS A 178 -2.36 -7.30 -9.95
N LYS A 179 -2.86 -8.19 -10.82
CA LYS A 179 -3.56 -9.40 -10.38
C LYS A 179 -2.57 -10.36 -9.72
N LEU A 180 -3.00 -11.00 -8.65
CA LEU A 180 -2.26 -12.06 -7.98
C LEU A 180 -2.85 -13.39 -8.47
N ASN A 181 -2.08 -14.11 -9.28
CA ASN A 181 -2.42 -15.48 -9.69
C ASN A 181 -2.22 -16.46 -8.53
#